data_AF-A0A1W9NU48-F1
#
_entry.id   AF-A0A1W9NU48-F1
#
_cell.length_a   1.000
_cell.length_b   1.000
_cell.length_c   1.000
_cell.angle_alpha   90.00
_cell.angle_beta   90.00
_cell.angle_gamma   90.00
#
_symmetry.space_group_name_H-M   'P 1'
#
loop_
_entity.id
_entity.type
_entity.pdbx_description
1 polymer ?
#
loop_
_entity_poly.entity_id
_entity_poly.type
_entity_poly.pdbx_seq_one_letter_code
_entity_poly.pdbx_strand_id
1 'polypeptide(L)'
;MRKKPFTIHYSLFTLIALLFITACGYKPSSHLIRNVFSDSVYVEVVVDRVEPENAPYLKDEMNRLVYTRFKGHIVPKEQAESQIRIDYRGSTYTPLTYENGYVIRYRANIRVKFDMITKQGKLSKMIVSVFESDIEASSLNSSALRTEAIRRGLEKSLDEFLAYASAKGMLMESEQAYAMLKPHIKRPRTIHIVGTNGKGSTGRMIAYLAWRQGMEDGDGKFSVGHYTSPHISRFNERIWLNGEDISDEVLEAAHQKLLGILGKERSETLSYFEYTTLLAFVVFENCDLIVLEAGLGGEFDATNVCDKELSVITPIGIDHQDFLGESIEEIAATKIRSIQKKVLIAPQLYTEVLKVAEEIAADVEATLVLTHHREGIAMETDTVLIYNSLDDKDYEEVLRILKPKLKRVEIIKIDSQRATILEDIEKALMQVDIPFSYFEKTEADETYLVFGSFYVIEAFLKCMR
;
A
#
# COMPACT_ATOMS: atom_id res chain seq x y z
N MET A 1 12.31 48.56 22.97
CA MET A 1 12.10 47.70 21.80
C MET A 1 11.16 46.56 22.19
N ARG A 2 9.91 46.58 21.71
CA ARG A 2 8.92 45.52 21.96
C ARG A 2 9.35 44.25 21.20
N LYS A 3 9.52 43.13 21.92
CA LYS A 3 9.67 41.80 21.31
C LYS A 3 8.38 41.50 20.53
N LYS A 4 8.49 41.31 19.21
CA LYS A 4 7.38 40.81 18.39
C LYS A 4 7.06 39.37 18.82
N PRO A 5 5.79 38.99 18.98
CA PRO A 5 5.43 37.59 19.18
C PRO A 5 5.76 36.82 17.89
N PHE A 6 6.59 35.78 18.01
CA PHE A 6 7.05 34.94 16.91
C PHE A 6 5.90 34.02 16.43
N THR A 7 5.41 34.27 15.22
CA THR A 7 5.29 33.39 14.03
C THR A 7 5.09 31.86 14.12
N ILE A 8 4.79 31.23 15.26
CA ILE A 8 4.62 29.75 15.31
C ILE A 8 3.26 29.30 14.72
N HIS A 9 2.20 30.09 14.89
CA HIS A 9 0.86 29.73 14.37
C HIS A 9 0.73 29.81 12.85
N TYR A 10 1.53 30.64 12.17
CA TYR A 10 1.45 30.75 10.71
C TYR A 10 2.14 29.59 10.00
N SER A 11 3.19 29.01 10.58
CA SER A 11 3.99 27.99 9.92
C SER A 11 3.43 26.57 10.10
N LEU A 12 2.90 26.25 11.29
CA LEU A 12 2.12 25.02 11.49
C LEU A 12 0.85 25.04 10.63
N PHE A 13 0.23 26.20 10.44
CA PHE A 13 -0.91 26.36 9.52
C PHE A 13 -0.50 26.16 8.06
N THR A 14 0.72 26.54 7.64
CA THR A 14 1.23 26.21 6.30
C THR A 14 1.58 24.74 6.13
N LEU A 15 2.14 24.08 7.15
CA LEU A 15 2.34 22.63 7.14
C LEU A 15 0.98 21.92 7.02
N ILE A 16 0.03 22.29 7.87
CA ILE A 16 -1.35 21.79 7.84
C ILE A 16 -1.99 22.08 6.48
N ALA A 17 -1.85 23.28 5.90
CA ALA A 17 -2.40 23.60 4.58
C ALA A 17 -1.73 22.80 3.44
N LEU A 18 -0.40 22.64 3.46
CA LEU A 18 0.35 21.80 2.50
C LEU A 18 -0.10 20.34 2.62
N LEU A 19 -0.26 19.85 3.85
CA LEU A 19 -0.77 18.53 4.15
C LEU A 19 -2.25 18.42 3.75
N PHE A 20 -3.12 19.41 3.96
CA PHE A 20 -4.54 19.38 3.58
C PHE A 20 -4.77 19.47 2.06
N ILE A 21 -3.93 20.22 1.34
CA ILE A 21 -3.92 20.24 -0.13
C ILE A 21 -3.62 18.83 -0.68
N THR A 22 -2.82 18.05 0.05
CA THR A 22 -2.43 16.68 -0.31
C THR A 22 -3.23 15.57 0.41
N ALA A 23 -3.97 15.86 1.48
CA ALA A 23 -4.58 14.88 2.42
C ALA A 23 -6.09 14.63 2.22
N CYS A 24 -6.66 14.94 1.05
CA CYS A 24 -7.99 14.43 0.74
C CYS A 24 -7.93 12.94 0.36
N GLY A 25 -7.74 12.07 1.35
CA GLY A 25 -7.90 10.62 1.25
C GLY A 25 -6.89 9.94 0.32
N TYR A 26 -6.67 8.66 0.56
CA TYR A 26 -6.14 7.79 -0.48
C TYR A 26 -7.16 7.79 -1.62
N LYS A 27 -6.99 8.70 -2.60
CA LYS A 27 -7.92 8.84 -3.71
C LYS A 27 -7.80 7.60 -4.58
N PRO A 28 -8.91 6.99 -5.00
CA PRO A 28 -8.86 5.87 -5.93
C PRO A 28 -8.08 6.24 -7.19
N SER A 29 -7.43 5.25 -7.78
CA SER A 29 -6.54 5.31 -8.96
C SER A 29 -7.00 6.27 -10.06
N SER A 30 -8.31 6.43 -10.27
CA SER A 30 -8.92 7.35 -11.25
C SER A 30 -8.56 8.84 -11.07
N HIS A 31 -8.25 9.29 -9.85
CA HIS A 31 -7.85 10.67 -9.59
C HIS A 31 -6.33 10.89 -9.65
N LEU A 32 -5.54 9.84 -9.38
CA LEU A 32 -4.07 9.85 -9.43
C LEU A 32 -3.51 9.71 -10.85
N ILE A 33 -4.25 9.03 -11.73
CA ILE A 33 -3.97 9.01 -13.17
C ILE A 33 -3.94 10.44 -13.75
N ARG A 34 -4.67 11.41 -13.16
CA ARG A 34 -4.70 12.79 -13.68
C ARG A 34 -3.42 13.60 -13.46
N ASN A 35 -2.62 13.29 -12.43
CA ASN A 35 -1.41 14.08 -12.14
C ASN A 35 -0.16 13.52 -12.83
N VAL A 36 -0.12 12.22 -13.14
CA VAL A 36 1.00 11.60 -13.87
C VAL A 36 0.91 11.85 -15.38
N PHE A 37 -0.29 12.20 -15.86
CA PHE A 37 -0.55 12.50 -17.27
C PHE A 37 -1.26 13.86 -17.42
N SER A 38 -0.88 14.85 -16.61
CA SER A 38 -1.18 16.26 -16.91
C SER A 38 -0.55 16.70 -18.23
N ASP A 39 0.51 16.00 -18.62
CA ASP A 39 1.33 16.24 -19.79
C ASP A 39 0.64 15.76 -21.07
N SER A 40 1.00 16.36 -22.21
CA SER A 40 0.48 15.95 -23.50
C SER A 40 1.05 14.58 -23.91
N VAL A 41 0.20 13.64 -24.32
CA VAL A 41 0.57 12.24 -24.58
C VAL A 41 0.34 11.86 -26.04
N TYR A 42 1.28 11.16 -26.65
CA TYR A 42 1.07 10.44 -27.90
C TYR A 42 1.01 8.95 -27.63
N VAL A 43 0.01 8.26 -28.18
CA VAL A 43 -0.16 6.82 -27.98
C VAL A 43 -0.15 6.09 -29.32
N GLU A 44 0.73 5.11 -29.46
CA GLU A 44 0.84 4.22 -30.62
C GLU A 44 0.33 2.82 -30.25
N VAL A 45 -0.71 2.36 -30.94
CA VAL A 45 -1.27 1.01 -30.76
C VAL A 45 -0.82 0.08 -31.89
N VAL A 46 -0.21 -1.05 -31.53
CA VAL A 46 0.33 -2.07 -32.45
C VAL A 46 -0.34 -3.42 -32.18
N VAL A 47 -1.03 -3.97 -33.19
CA VAL A 47 -1.77 -5.25 -33.10
C VAL A 47 -1.45 -6.22 -34.25
N ASP A 48 -0.91 -5.71 -35.35
CA ASP A 48 -1.00 -6.29 -36.70
C ASP A 48 -0.32 -7.66 -36.88
N ARG A 49 0.61 -8.04 -36.00
CA ARG A 49 1.50 -9.20 -36.23
C ARG A 49 1.06 -10.49 -35.55
N VAL A 50 0.05 -10.44 -34.68
CA VAL A 50 -0.29 -11.59 -33.81
C VAL A 50 -1.68 -12.16 -34.09
N GLU A 51 -2.67 -11.32 -34.43
CA GLU A 51 -4.02 -11.73 -34.81
C GLU A 51 -4.53 -10.88 -36.00
N PRO A 52 -4.02 -11.12 -37.23
CA PRO A 52 -4.30 -10.25 -38.37
C PRO A 52 -5.79 -10.15 -38.71
N GLU A 53 -6.57 -11.20 -38.45
CA GLU A 53 -8.02 -11.23 -38.70
C GLU A 53 -8.80 -10.27 -37.78
N ASN A 54 -8.39 -10.15 -36.50
CA ASN A 54 -9.03 -9.29 -35.51
C ASN A 54 -8.34 -7.92 -35.35
N ALA A 55 -7.20 -7.71 -36.02
CA ALA A 55 -6.35 -6.55 -35.83
C ALA A 55 -7.08 -5.19 -35.98
N PRO A 56 -7.98 -4.98 -36.96
CA PRO A 56 -8.73 -3.72 -37.06
C PRO A 56 -9.61 -3.46 -35.84
N TYR A 57 -10.40 -4.46 -35.41
CA TYR A 57 -11.29 -4.35 -34.26
C TYR A 57 -10.51 -4.08 -32.97
N LEU A 58 -9.48 -4.87 -32.72
CA LEU A 58 -8.63 -4.74 -31.53
C LEU A 58 -7.95 -3.38 -31.48
N LYS A 59 -7.47 -2.88 -32.63
CA LYS A 59 -6.85 -1.57 -32.73
C LYS A 59 -7.86 -0.45 -32.41
N ASP A 60 -9.07 -0.52 -32.94
CA ASP A 60 -10.12 0.46 -32.68
C ASP A 60 -10.54 0.47 -31.20
N GLU A 61 -10.70 -0.70 -30.60
CA GLU A 61 -11.11 -0.83 -29.20
C GLU A 61 -10.01 -0.33 -28.25
N MET A 62 -8.74 -0.64 -28.52
CA MET A 62 -7.61 -0.08 -27.78
C MET A 62 -7.52 1.44 -27.92
N ASN A 63 -7.71 1.97 -29.14
CA ASN A 63 -7.75 3.42 -29.36
C ASN A 63 -8.88 4.08 -28.58
N ARG A 64 -10.06 3.46 -28.52
CA ARG A 64 -11.20 3.94 -27.72
C ARG A 64 -10.86 3.94 -26.23
N LEU A 65 -10.27 2.87 -25.70
CA LEU A 65 -9.85 2.79 -24.30
C LEU A 65 -8.84 3.89 -23.96
N VAL A 66 -7.81 4.04 -24.80
CA VAL A 66 -6.80 5.10 -24.70
C VAL A 66 -7.46 6.49 -24.69
N TYR A 67 -8.31 6.78 -25.67
CA TYR A 67 -9.02 8.06 -25.74
C TYR A 67 -9.87 8.33 -24.48
N THR A 68 -10.51 7.28 -23.95
CA THR A 68 -11.34 7.37 -22.75
C THR A 68 -10.52 7.66 -21.50
N ARG A 69 -9.30 7.12 -21.39
CA ARG A 69 -8.41 7.32 -20.22
C ARG A 69 -7.63 8.63 -20.27
N PHE A 70 -7.16 9.05 -21.45
CA PHE A 70 -6.31 10.23 -21.64
C PHE A 70 -7.06 11.49 -22.14
N LYS A 71 -8.38 11.55 -21.94
CA LYS A 71 -9.28 12.59 -22.48
C LYS A 71 -8.66 13.99 -22.49
N GLY A 72 -8.53 14.59 -23.68
CA GLY A 72 -8.07 15.97 -23.85
C GLY A 72 -6.55 16.17 -23.80
N HIS A 73 -5.76 15.14 -23.48
CA HIS A 73 -4.30 15.20 -23.41
C HIS A 73 -3.61 14.55 -24.62
N ILE A 74 -4.36 13.86 -25.49
CA ILE A 74 -3.79 13.22 -26.68
C ILE A 74 -3.42 14.27 -27.73
N VAL A 75 -2.15 14.29 -28.14
CA VAL A 75 -1.61 15.22 -29.14
C VAL A 75 -0.79 14.48 -30.21
N PRO A 76 -0.48 15.12 -31.36
CA PRO A 76 0.47 14.59 -32.32
C PRO A 76 1.85 14.32 -31.69
N LYS A 77 2.59 13.35 -32.24
CA LYS A 77 3.86 12.86 -31.69
C LYS A 77 4.89 13.97 -31.44
N GLU A 78 4.88 15.00 -32.30
CA GLU A 78 5.79 16.15 -32.24
C GLU A 78 5.48 17.11 -31.08
N GLN A 79 4.25 17.07 -30.56
CA GLN A 79 3.76 17.95 -29.49
C GLN A 79 3.65 17.21 -28.14
N ALA A 80 3.90 15.91 -28.14
CA ALA A 80 3.74 15.06 -26.97
C ALA A 80 4.97 15.12 -26.06
N GLU A 81 4.75 15.40 -24.79
CA GLU A 81 5.77 15.29 -23.76
C GLU A 81 6.03 13.83 -23.35
N SER A 82 5.00 12.99 -23.47
CA SER A 82 5.09 11.56 -23.20
C SER A 82 4.62 10.73 -24.39
N GLN A 83 5.32 9.63 -24.69
CA GLN A 83 4.97 8.71 -25.76
C GLN A 83 4.74 7.32 -25.19
N ILE A 84 3.58 6.73 -25.44
CA ILE A 84 3.23 5.37 -25.00
C ILE A 84 3.04 4.51 -26.24
N ARG A 85 3.74 3.39 -26.30
CA ARG A 85 3.53 2.34 -27.29
C ARG A 85 2.88 1.15 -26.60
N ILE A 86 1.72 0.75 -27.11
CA ILE A 86 0.96 -0.40 -26.63
C ILE A 86 1.02 -1.49 -27.70
N ASP A 87 1.60 -2.62 -27.35
CA ASP A 87 1.89 -3.73 -28.26
C ASP A 87 1.15 -4.97 -27.79
N TYR A 88 0.08 -5.33 -28.49
CA TYR A 88 -0.69 -6.54 -28.22
C TYR A 88 0.11 -7.77 -28.67
N ARG A 89 0.48 -8.61 -27.70
CA ARG A 89 1.31 -9.81 -27.88
C ARG A 89 0.49 -11.11 -28.03
N GLY A 90 -0.82 -10.99 -28.18
CA GLY A 90 -1.73 -12.11 -28.41
C GLY A 90 -2.52 -12.53 -27.18
N SER A 91 -3.55 -13.33 -27.44
CA SER A 91 -4.38 -13.97 -26.43
C SER A 91 -4.22 -15.49 -26.48
N THR A 92 -4.35 -16.16 -25.34
CA THR A 92 -4.48 -17.62 -25.26
C THR A 92 -5.75 -17.98 -24.50
N TYR A 93 -6.40 -19.07 -24.91
CA TYR A 93 -7.65 -19.54 -24.30
C TYR A 93 -7.45 -20.96 -23.78
N THR A 94 -7.63 -21.15 -22.48
CA THR A 94 -7.49 -22.43 -21.80
C THR A 94 -8.87 -22.89 -21.32
N PRO A 95 -9.36 -24.06 -21.75
CA PRO A 95 -10.61 -24.60 -21.22
C PRO A 95 -10.44 -24.98 -19.75
N LEU A 96 -11.42 -24.65 -18.91
CA LEU A 96 -11.42 -24.95 -17.47
C LEU A 96 -12.38 -26.08 -17.13
N THR A 97 -13.58 -26.06 -17.71
CA THR A 97 -14.61 -27.07 -17.45
C THR A 97 -15.29 -27.52 -18.73
N TYR A 98 -15.75 -28.77 -18.70
CA TYR A 98 -16.43 -29.44 -19.80
C TYR A 98 -17.77 -29.98 -19.34
N GLU A 99 -18.78 -29.92 -20.20
CA GLU A 99 -20.07 -30.56 -20.02
C GLU A 99 -20.47 -31.25 -21.33
N ASN A 100 -20.78 -32.55 -21.27
CA ASN A 100 -21.12 -33.37 -22.45
C ASN A 100 -20.10 -33.27 -23.60
N GLY A 101 -18.81 -33.07 -23.27
CA GLY A 101 -17.73 -32.91 -24.27
C GLY A 101 -17.56 -31.49 -24.81
N TYR A 102 -18.40 -30.54 -24.40
CA TYR A 102 -18.30 -29.13 -24.77
C TYR A 102 -17.59 -28.32 -23.68
N VAL A 103 -16.72 -27.39 -24.07
CA VAL A 103 -16.14 -26.42 -23.14
C VAL A 103 -17.24 -25.47 -22.70
N ILE A 104 -17.56 -25.47 -21.41
CA ILE A 104 -18.56 -24.55 -20.83
C ILE A 104 -17.93 -23.39 -20.06
N ARG A 105 -16.62 -23.46 -19.77
CA ARG A 105 -15.87 -22.35 -19.17
C ARG A 105 -14.44 -22.35 -19.66
N TYR A 106 -13.88 -21.15 -19.83
CA TYR A 106 -12.51 -20.95 -20.24
C TYR A 106 -11.85 -19.80 -19.47
N ARG A 107 -10.52 -19.80 -19.52
CA ARG A 107 -9.64 -18.72 -19.11
C ARG A 107 -8.97 -18.12 -20.33
N ALA A 108 -9.16 -16.83 -20.57
CA ALA A 108 -8.37 -16.05 -21.51
C ALA A 108 -7.18 -15.42 -20.79
N ASN A 109 -6.00 -15.52 -21.39
CA ASN A 109 -4.81 -14.77 -20.98
C ASN A 109 -4.45 -13.79 -22.10
N ILE A 110 -4.52 -12.50 -21.80
CA ILE A 110 -4.28 -11.41 -22.75
C ILE A 110 -2.90 -10.83 -22.43
N ARG A 111 -1.98 -10.87 -23.40
CA ARG A 111 -0.62 -10.36 -23.22
C ARG A 111 -0.46 -9.02 -23.92
N VAL A 112 -0.10 -7.99 -23.17
CA VAL A 112 0.13 -6.65 -23.69
C VAL A 112 1.47 -6.15 -23.18
N LYS A 113 2.28 -5.58 -24.07
CA LYS A 113 3.50 -4.89 -23.69
C LYS A 113 3.27 -3.38 -23.82
N PHE A 114 3.62 -2.65 -22.77
CA PHE A 114 3.62 -1.21 -22.75
C PHE A 114 5.06 -0.71 -22.71
N ASP A 115 5.40 0.22 -23.59
CA ASP A 115 6.66 0.96 -23.59
C ASP A 115 6.33 2.45 -23.53
N MET A 116 6.68 3.15 -22.46
CA MET A 116 6.46 4.59 -22.30
C MET A 116 7.78 5.35 -22.22
N ILE A 117 7.83 6.51 -22.85
CA ILE A 117 8.94 7.47 -22.78
C ILE A 117 8.37 8.77 -22.23
N THR A 118 8.95 9.27 -21.15
CA THR A 118 8.64 10.55 -20.51
C THR A 118 9.88 11.46 -20.53
N LYS A 119 9.74 12.71 -20.10
CA LYS A 119 10.89 13.57 -19.74
C LYS A 119 11.79 12.95 -18.66
N GLN A 120 11.23 12.14 -17.77
CA GLN A 120 11.92 11.55 -16.62
C GLN A 120 12.63 10.22 -16.96
N GLY A 121 12.28 9.56 -18.07
CA GLY A 121 12.93 8.33 -18.52
C GLY A 121 12.01 7.37 -19.29
N LYS A 122 12.47 6.12 -19.45
CA LYS A 122 11.75 5.06 -20.15
C LYS A 122 11.18 4.04 -19.18
N LEU A 123 9.92 3.69 -19.38
CA LEU A 123 9.19 2.64 -18.66
C LEU A 123 8.82 1.52 -19.64
N SER A 124 8.91 0.27 -19.20
CA SER A 124 8.47 -0.88 -19.99
C SER A 124 7.87 -1.92 -19.05
N LYS A 125 6.67 -2.41 -19.36
CA LYS A 125 6.01 -3.47 -18.59
C LYS A 125 5.28 -4.42 -19.54
N MET A 126 5.47 -5.71 -19.34
CA MET A 126 4.63 -6.74 -19.95
C MET A 126 3.57 -7.13 -18.93
N ILE A 127 2.31 -7.09 -19.36
CA ILE A 127 1.15 -7.39 -18.52
C ILE A 127 0.42 -8.57 -19.13
N VAL A 128 0.03 -9.52 -18.28
CA VAL A 128 -0.78 -10.69 -18.65
C VAL A 128 -2.09 -10.62 -17.88
N SER A 129 -3.13 -10.11 -18.51
CA SER A 129 -4.46 -10.06 -17.89
C SER A 129 -5.18 -11.38 -18.07
N VAL A 130 -5.70 -11.91 -16.97
CA VAL A 130 -6.51 -13.14 -16.95
C VAL A 130 -7.99 -12.78 -16.86
N PHE A 131 -8.83 -13.45 -17.66
CA PHE A 131 -10.28 -13.33 -17.63
C PHE A 131 -10.93 -14.71 -17.77
N GLU A 132 -11.82 -15.07 -16.85
CA GLU A 132 -12.59 -16.32 -16.94
C GLU A 132 -14.03 -16.02 -17.32
N SER A 133 -14.58 -16.84 -18.21
CA SER A 133 -15.98 -16.71 -18.64
C SER A 133 -16.57 -18.05 -18.97
N ASP A 134 -17.87 -18.17 -18.75
CA ASP A 134 -18.67 -19.27 -19.26
C ASP A 134 -18.87 -19.11 -20.78
N ILE A 135 -19.04 -20.23 -21.48
CA ILE A 135 -19.34 -20.30 -22.92
C ILE A 135 -20.68 -20.99 -23.12
N GLU A 136 -21.52 -20.39 -23.94
CA GLU A 136 -22.76 -20.99 -24.41
C GLU A 136 -22.54 -21.77 -25.71
N ALA A 137 -23.36 -22.81 -25.94
CA ALA A 137 -23.25 -23.70 -27.10
C ALA A 137 -23.37 -23.01 -28.49
N SER A 138 -23.79 -21.74 -28.55
CA SER A 138 -23.92 -20.98 -29.79
C SER A 138 -22.56 -20.45 -30.29
N SER A 139 -22.25 -20.71 -31.57
CA SER A 139 -21.02 -20.26 -32.23
C SER A 139 -20.92 -18.73 -32.38
N LEU A 140 -22.06 -18.05 -32.54
CA LEU A 140 -22.16 -16.59 -32.57
C LEU A 140 -21.86 -15.98 -31.20
N ASN A 141 -22.44 -16.55 -30.12
CA ASN A 141 -22.22 -16.06 -28.76
C ASN A 141 -20.77 -16.34 -28.30
N SER A 142 -20.20 -17.48 -28.70
CA SER A 142 -18.81 -17.83 -28.42
C SER A 142 -17.80 -16.82 -28.99
N SER A 143 -18.05 -16.26 -30.18
CA SER A 143 -17.15 -15.26 -30.76
C SER A 143 -17.26 -13.91 -30.05
N ALA A 144 -18.48 -13.48 -29.72
CA ALA A 144 -18.71 -12.23 -28.98
C ALA A 144 -18.08 -12.27 -27.58
N LEU A 145 -18.16 -13.44 -26.90
CA LEU A 145 -17.56 -13.64 -25.58
C LEU A 145 -16.03 -13.58 -25.61
N ARG A 146 -15.38 -14.12 -26.65
CA ARG A 146 -13.92 -13.99 -26.83
C ARG A 146 -13.51 -12.53 -27.04
N THR A 147 -14.25 -11.81 -27.87
CA THR A 147 -14.01 -10.39 -28.12
C THR A 147 -14.16 -9.57 -26.84
N GLU A 148 -15.19 -9.84 -26.03
CA GLU A 148 -15.41 -9.18 -24.74
C GLU A 148 -14.32 -9.53 -23.72
N ALA A 149 -13.85 -10.78 -23.69
CA ALA A 149 -12.72 -11.19 -22.85
C ALA A 149 -11.43 -10.43 -23.21
N ILE A 150 -11.14 -10.28 -24.50
CA ILE A 150 -10.00 -9.48 -24.95
C ILE A 150 -10.19 -8.02 -24.56
N ARG A 151 -11.37 -7.45 -24.80
CA ARG A 151 -11.67 -6.05 -24.43
C ARG A 151 -11.44 -5.79 -22.94
N ARG A 152 -11.98 -6.64 -22.07
CA ARG A 152 -11.78 -6.54 -20.61
C ARG A 152 -10.32 -6.74 -20.23
N GLY A 153 -9.63 -7.68 -20.85
CA GLY A 153 -8.20 -7.90 -20.62
C GLY A 153 -7.34 -6.70 -21.04
N LEU A 154 -7.68 -6.04 -22.15
CA LEU A 154 -7.01 -4.82 -22.61
C LEU A 154 -7.28 -3.64 -21.67
N GLU A 155 -8.53 -3.47 -21.23
CA GLU A 155 -8.92 -2.42 -20.28
C GLU A 155 -8.15 -2.55 -18.97
N LYS A 156 -8.16 -3.74 -18.39
CA LYS A 156 -7.41 -4.08 -17.17
C LYS A 156 -5.90 -3.89 -17.37
N SER A 157 -5.33 -4.35 -18.49
CA SER A 157 -3.91 -4.18 -18.76
C SER A 157 -3.51 -2.71 -18.85
N LEU A 158 -4.35 -1.88 -19.48
CA LEU A 158 -4.10 -0.44 -19.55
C LEU A 158 -4.16 0.18 -18.15
N ASP A 159 -5.19 -0.12 -17.37
CA ASP A 159 -5.35 0.42 -16.01
C ASP A 159 -4.19 0.03 -15.10
N GLU A 160 -3.77 -1.23 -15.13
CA GLU A 160 -2.60 -1.71 -14.38
C GLU A 160 -1.29 -1.03 -14.85
N PHE A 161 -1.13 -0.79 -16.16
CA PHE A 161 0.02 -0.05 -16.65
C PHE A 161 0.03 1.41 -16.18
N LEU A 162 -1.13 2.08 -16.18
CA LEU A 162 -1.24 3.46 -15.69
C LEU A 162 -0.98 3.54 -14.19
N ALA A 163 -1.46 2.57 -13.41
CA ALA A 163 -1.16 2.46 -11.98
C ALA A 163 0.35 2.25 -11.74
N TYR A 164 0.97 1.35 -12.51
CA TYR A 164 2.42 1.13 -12.47
C TYR A 164 3.23 2.39 -12.84
N ALA A 165 2.88 3.05 -13.95
CA ALA A 165 3.55 4.27 -14.40
C ALA A 165 3.42 5.40 -13.37
N SER A 166 2.25 5.50 -12.73
CA SER A 166 2.00 6.44 -11.63
C SER A 166 2.87 6.15 -10.42
N ALA A 167 2.88 4.90 -9.93
CA ALA A 167 3.70 4.50 -8.80
C ALA A 167 5.20 4.73 -9.06
N LYS A 168 5.66 4.44 -10.27
CA LYS A 168 7.06 4.67 -10.65
C LYS A 168 7.40 6.15 -10.84
N GLY A 169 6.46 6.97 -11.31
CA GLY A 169 6.56 8.42 -11.32
C GLY A 169 6.77 9.00 -9.92
N MET A 170 5.97 8.56 -8.95
CA MET A 170 6.15 8.91 -7.54
C MET A 170 7.54 8.51 -7.02
N LEU A 171 7.95 7.27 -7.26
CA LEU A 171 9.28 6.83 -6.84
C LEU A 171 10.39 7.75 -7.38
N MET A 172 10.31 8.17 -8.65
CA MET A 172 11.30 9.10 -9.22
C MET A 172 11.29 10.47 -8.52
N GLU A 173 10.12 11.01 -8.19
CA GLU A 173 10.00 12.28 -7.45
C GLU A 173 10.60 12.16 -6.04
N SER A 174 10.31 11.05 -5.35
CA SER A 174 10.87 10.69 -4.05
C SER A 174 12.38 10.50 -4.08
N GLU A 175 12.92 9.78 -5.06
CA GLU A 175 14.36 9.56 -5.21
C GLU A 175 15.11 10.85 -5.47
N GLN A 176 14.59 11.71 -6.34
CA GLN A 176 15.17 13.01 -6.63
C GLN A 176 15.11 13.95 -5.41
N ALA A 177 13.98 14.00 -4.70
CA ALA A 177 13.86 14.81 -3.49
C ALA A 177 14.75 14.27 -2.35
N TYR A 178 14.84 12.95 -2.20
CA TYR A 178 15.78 12.32 -1.28
C TYR A 178 17.23 12.58 -1.68
N ALA A 179 17.57 12.60 -2.97
CA ALA A 179 18.92 12.95 -3.44
C ALA A 179 19.29 14.40 -3.12
N MET A 180 18.32 15.33 -3.14
CA MET A 180 18.51 16.70 -2.63
C MET A 180 18.68 16.75 -1.12
N LEU A 181 17.95 15.91 -0.37
CA LEU A 181 18.01 15.86 1.10
C LEU A 181 19.29 15.19 1.62
N LYS A 182 19.72 14.10 0.99
CA LYS A 182 20.79 13.18 1.42
C LYS A 182 22.12 13.86 1.79
N PRO A 183 22.59 14.93 1.12
CA PRO A 183 23.81 15.65 1.50
C PRO A 183 23.68 16.47 2.80
N HIS A 184 22.46 16.75 3.25
CA HIS A 184 22.17 17.66 4.37
C HIS A 184 21.79 16.93 5.68
N ILE A 185 21.65 15.61 5.63
CA ILE A 185 21.32 14.79 6.79
C ILE A 185 22.34 13.66 6.96
N LYS A 186 22.54 13.23 8.20
CA LYS A 186 23.22 11.96 8.46
C LYS A 186 22.29 10.80 8.08
N ARG A 187 22.88 9.61 7.90
CA ARG A 187 22.18 8.39 7.50
C ARG A 187 22.27 7.35 8.62
N PRO A 188 21.23 7.24 9.45
CA PRO A 188 21.14 6.18 10.45
C PRO A 188 21.16 4.79 9.81
N ARG A 189 21.39 3.78 10.64
CA ARG A 189 21.16 2.39 10.24
C ARG A 189 19.67 2.17 10.09
N THR A 190 19.25 1.47 9.05
CA THR A 190 17.83 1.37 8.68
C THR A 190 17.36 -0.07 8.68
N ILE A 191 16.25 -0.32 9.38
CA ILE A 191 15.41 -1.51 9.24
C ILE A 191 14.18 -1.11 8.45
N HIS A 192 13.87 -1.83 7.38
CA HIS A 192 12.70 -1.57 6.54
C HIS A 192 11.68 -2.68 6.71
N ILE A 193 10.45 -2.32 7.10
CA ILE A 193 9.36 -3.26 7.35
C ILE A 193 8.39 -3.23 6.18
N VAL A 194 8.19 -4.37 5.53
CA VAL A 194 7.31 -4.52 4.36
C VAL A 194 6.37 -5.70 4.58
N GLY A 195 5.14 -5.59 4.13
CA GLY A 195 4.16 -6.67 4.19
C GLY A 195 2.74 -6.16 4.06
N THR A 196 1.78 -7.06 4.29
CA THR A 196 0.35 -6.71 4.32
C THR A 196 -0.04 -6.44 5.77
N ASN A 197 0.17 -7.41 6.66
CA ASN A 197 -0.28 -7.34 8.05
C ASN A 197 0.88 -7.23 9.05
N GLY A 198 0.63 -6.61 10.20
CA GLY A 198 1.57 -6.61 11.33
C GLY A 198 2.82 -5.74 11.17
N LYS A 199 2.87 -4.85 10.16
CA LYS A 199 4.01 -3.95 9.92
C LYS A 199 4.27 -3.01 11.10
N GLY A 200 3.29 -2.16 11.45
CA GLY A 200 3.43 -1.20 12.54
C GLY A 200 3.72 -1.83 13.90
N SER A 201 3.08 -2.96 14.25
CA SER A 201 3.33 -3.66 15.52
C SER A 201 4.73 -4.28 15.57
N THR A 202 5.15 -4.96 14.50
CA THR A 202 6.51 -5.51 14.38
C THR A 202 7.55 -4.42 14.45
N GLY A 203 7.37 -3.34 13.70
CA GLY A 203 8.28 -2.20 13.69
C GLY A 203 8.38 -1.52 15.05
N ARG A 204 7.26 -1.33 15.75
CA ARG A 204 7.25 -0.69 17.07
C ARG A 204 7.89 -1.57 18.13
N MET A 205 7.68 -2.89 18.07
CA MET A 205 8.35 -3.85 18.94
C MET A 205 9.87 -3.79 18.75
N ILE A 206 10.34 -3.82 17.50
CA ILE A 206 11.78 -3.70 17.18
C ILE A 206 12.34 -2.39 17.71
N ALA A 207 11.68 -1.27 17.42
CA ALA A 207 12.13 0.05 17.83
C ALA A 207 12.19 0.21 19.35
N TYR A 208 11.14 -0.25 20.05
CA TYR A 208 11.06 -0.18 21.50
C TYR A 208 12.10 -1.06 22.18
N LEU A 209 12.26 -2.32 21.75
CA LEU A 209 13.25 -3.23 22.33
C LEU A 209 14.68 -2.73 22.08
N ALA A 210 15.00 -2.24 20.88
CA ALA A 210 16.32 -1.69 20.59
C ALA A 210 16.62 -0.45 21.44
N TRP A 211 15.65 0.45 21.59
CA TRP A 211 15.79 1.63 22.44
C TRP A 211 15.99 1.25 23.91
N ARG A 212 15.15 0.34 24.44
CA ARG A 212 15.24 -0.15 25.82
C ARG A 212 16.57 -0.84 26.11
N GLN A 213 17.02 -1.74 25.24
CA GLN A 213 18.31 -2.41 25.39
C GLN A 213 19.46 -1.39 25.41
N GLY A 214 19.41 -0.39 24.53
CA GLY A 214 20.40 0.68 24.49
C GLY A 214 20.40 1.59 25.72
N MET A 215 19.30 1.66 26.46
CA MET A 215 19.26 2.29 27.79
C MET A 215 19.90 1.41 28.88
N GLU A 216 19.81 0.08 28.75
CA GLU A 216 20.30 -0.88 29.75
C GLU A 216 21.81 -1.19 29.60
N ASP A 217 22.31 -1.25 28.35
CA ASP A 217 23.70 -1.66 28.04
C ASP A 217 24.74 -0.52 28.03
N GLY A 218 24.35 0.75 28.19
CA GLY A 218 25.24 1.89 27.99
C GLY A 218 24.88 3.17 28.77
N ASP A 219 25.47 4.30 28.38
CA ASP A 219 25.23 5.64 28.95
C ASP A 219 23.90 6.29 28.49
N GLY A 220 22.93 5.47 28.07
CA GLY A 220 21.58 5.90 27.66
C GLY A 220 21.51 6.60 26.30
N LYS A 221 22.52 6.42 25.43
CA LYS A 221 22.68 7.22 24.21
C LYS A 221 22.15 6.58 22.92
N PHE A 222 21.70 5.34 22.94
CA PHE A 222 21.22 4.69 21.72
C PHE A 222 19.85 5.20 21.31
N SER A 223 19.82 5.95 20.22
CA SER A 223 18.63 6.66 19.74
C SER A 223 17.94 5.91 18.61
N VAL A 224 16.63 5.76 18.72
CA VAL A 224 15.81 4.96 17.80
C VAL A 224 14.60 5.75 17.35
N GLY A 225 14.45 5.86 16.03
CA GLY A 225 13.26 6.38 15.37
C GLY A 225 12.40 5.27 14.78
N HIS A 226 11.08 5.45 14.79
CA HIS A 226 10.15 4.57 14.08
C HIS A 226 9.14 5.39 13.30
N TYR A 227 9.11 5.19 11.97
CA TYR A 227 8.14 5.78 11.07
C TYR A 227 7.03 4.78 10.75
N THR A 228 5.77 5.17 10.99
CA THR A 228 4.58 4.35 10.76
C THR A 228 3.48 5.06 9.98
N SER A 229 2.57 4.27 9.41
CA SER A 229 1.37 4.79 8.76
C SER A 229 0.19 3.81 8.83
N PRO A 230 -1.07 4.28 8.88
CA PRO A 230 -1.50 5.67 9.12
C PRO A 230 -1.32 6.09 10.60
N HIS A 231 -1.89 7.24 10.99
CA HIS A 231 -2.10 7.60 12.40
C HIS A 231 -3.57 7.40 12.79
N ILE A 232 -3.84 7.31 14.09
CA ILE A 232 -5.18 7.16 14.66
C ILE A 232 -5.77 8.54 14.99
N SER A 233 -5.09 9.35 15.81
CA SER A 233 -5.63 10.62 16.27
C SER A 233 -4.79 11.83 15.87
N ARG A 234 -3.46 11.74 15.92
CA ARG A 234 -2.54 12.86 15.67
C ARG A 234 -1.49 12.45 14.66
N PHE A 235 -1.15 13.38 13.77
CA PHE A 235 -0.09 13.17 12.77
C PHE A 235 1.23 12.69 13.40
N ASN A 236 1.56 13.22 14.57
CA ASN A 236 2.76 12.95 15.34
C ASN A 236 2.97 11.45 15.62
N GLU A 237 1.89 10.66 15.73
CA GLU A 237 1.95 9.21 15.93
C GLU A 237 2.72 8.48 14.82
N ARG A 238 2.80 9.09 13.63
CA ARG A 238 3.58 8.56 12.50
C ARG A 238 5.08 8.57 12.77
N ILE A 239 5.57 9.46 13.63
CA ILE A 239 7.00 9.68 13.88
C ILE A 239 7.22 9.51 15.38
N TRP A 240 7.66 8.31 15.74
CA TRP A 240 8.00 7.94 17.11
C TRP A 240 9.51 8.04 17.31
N LEU A 241 9.95 8.62 18.42
CA LEU A 241 11.35 8.86 18.75
C LEU A 241 11.60 8.56 20.23
N ASN A 242 12.49 7.60 20.53
CA ASN A 242 13.00 7.34 21.88
C ASN A 242 11.92 7.20 22.97
N GLY A 243 10.88 6.41 22.74
CA GLY A 243 9.85 6.15 23.75
C GLY A 243 8.51 6.82 23.47
N GLU A 244 8.50 7.92 22.74
CA GLU A 244 7.32 8.79 22.60
C GLU A 244 7.11 9.29 21.17
N ASP A 245 5.88 9.74 20.89
CA ASP A 245 5.58 10.44 19.63
C ASP A 245 6.19 11.85 19.66
N ILE A 246 6.68 12.35 18.53
CA ILE A 246 7.31 13.68 18.50
C ILE A 246 6.33 14.81 18.84
N SER A 247 6.85 15.93 19.34
CA SER A 247 6.03 17.13 19.57
C SER A 247 5.82 17.94 18.28
N ASP A 248 4.83 18.84 18.29
CA ASP A 248 4.56 19.75 17.17
C ASP A 248 5.75 20.67 16.89
N GLU A 249 6.52 21.04 17.92
CA GLU A 249 7.72 21.86 17.77
C GLU A 249 8.83 21.14 17.01
N VAL A 250 9.04 19.85 17.30
CA VAL A 250 10.02 19.02 16.57
C VAL A 250 9.58 18.84 15.13
N LEU A 251 8.29 18.55 14.93
CA LEU A 251 7.68 18.40 13.62
C LEU A 251 7.85 19.67 12.76
N GLU A 252 7.55 20.82 13.34
CA GLU A 252 7.67 22.12 12.68
C GLU A 252 9.12 22.47 12.35
N ALA A 253 10.06 22.21 13.27
CA ALA A 253 11.49 22.43 13.01
C ALA A 253 11.99 21.57 11.85
N ALA A 254 11.57 20.29 11.79
CA ALA A 254 11.89 19.41 10.69
C ALA A 254 11.24 19.88 9.37
N HIS A 255 10.00 20.38 9.42
CA HIS A 255 9.30 20.91 8.26
C HIS A 255 10.04 22.13 7.68
N GLN A 256 10.41 23.10 8.50
CA GLN A 256 11.16 24.28 8.06
C GLN A 256 12.51 23.90 7.46
N LYS A 257 13.22 22.95 8.08
CA LYS A 257 14.49 22.44 7.54
C LYS A 257 14.29 21.78 6.17
N LEU A 258 13.30 20.89 6.03
CA LEU A 258 13.01 20.21 4.78
C LEU A 258 12.60 21.20 3.67
N LEU A 259 11.71 22.14 3.99
CA LEU A 259 11.25 23.17 3.07
C LEU A 259 12.40 24.09 2.62
N GLY A 260 13.34 24.41 3.52
CA GLY A 260 14.55 25.17 3.19
C GLY A 260 15.50 24.44 2.25
N ILE A 261 15.53 23.10 2.29
CA ILE A 261 16.39 22.27 1.43
C ILE A 261 15.74 22.05 0.05
N LEU A 262 14.47 21.66 0.03
CA LEU A 262 13.77 21.34 -1.22
C LEU A 262 13.28 22.60 -1.96
N GLY A 263 12.96 23.66 -1.22
CA GLY A 263 12.20 24.79 -1.74
C GLY A 263 10.70 24.48 -1.84
N LYS A 264 9.91 25.55 -1.98
CA LYS A 264 8.44 25.48 -2.00
C LYS A 264 7.93 24.72 -3.23
N GLU A 265 8.39 25.08 -4.42
CA GLU A 265 7.91 24.48 -5.68
C GLU A 265 8.10 22.96 -5.69
N ARG A 266 9.27 22.46 -5.26
CA ARG A 266 9.54 21.03 -5.16
C ARG A 266 8.74 20.34 -4.06
N SER A 267 8.54 21.01 -2.92
CA SER A 267 7.74 20.44 -1.83
C SER A 267 6.28 20.25 -2.24
N GLU A 268 5.75 21.10 -3.11
CA GLU A 268 4.38 21.04 -3.63
C GLU A 268 4.17 19.96 -4.70
N THR A 269 5.25 19.43 -5.32
CA THR A 269 5.13 18.30 -6.26
C THR A 269 5.05 16.94 -5.56
N LEU A 270 5.51 16.87 -4.31
CA LEU A 270 5.50 15.64 -3.53
C LEU A 270 4.08 15.32 -3.02
N SER A 271 3.71 14.05 -3.04
CA SER A 271 2.51 13.59 -2.37
C SER A 271 2.66 13.67 -0.84
N TYR A 272 1.53 13.61 -0.14
CA TYR A 272 1.48 13.62 1.32
C TYR A 272 2.42 12.59 1.95
N PHE A 273 2.43 11.36 1.42
CA PHE A 273 3.23 10.26 1.96
C PHE A 273 4.73 10.46 1.72
N GLU A 274 5.09 10.97 0.54
CA GLU A 274 6.49 11.24 0.18
C GLU A 274 7.06 12.37 1.04
N TYR A 275 6.32 13.47 1.17
CA TYR A 275 6.72 14.59 2.01
C TYR A 275 6.88 14.16 3.48
N THR A 276 5.92 13.38 3.99
CA THR A 276 5.96 12.86 5.36
C THR A 276 7.15 11.92 5.58
N THR A 277 7.50 11.11 4.58
CA THR A 277 8.66 10.20 4.64
C THR A 277 9.98 10.99 4.70
N LEU A 278 10.13 12.03 3.88
CA LEU A 278 11.28 12.93 3.93
C LEU A 278 11.36 13.69 5.25
N LEU A 279 10.21 14.08 5.81
CA LEU A 279 10.12 14.73 7.11
C LEU A 279 10.62 13.81 8.24
N ALA A 280 10.24 12.53 8.20
CA ALA A 280 10.75 11.52 9.12
C ALA A 280 12.27 11.35 9.02
N PHE A 281 12.83 11.35 7.80
CA PHE A 281 14.30 11.32 7.62
C PHE A 281 15.01 12.53 8.25
N VAL A 282 14.41 13.72 8.18
CA VAL A 282 14.95 14.92 8.85
C VAL A 282 14.91 14.77 10.37
N VAL A 283 13.78 14.31 10.93
CA VAL A 283 13.65 14.10 12.38
C VAL A 283 14.67 13.07 12.88
N PHE A 284 14.88 12.00 12.12
CA PHE A 284 15.74 10.90 12.54
C PHE A 284 17.20 11.06 12.17
N GLU A 285 17.64 12.20 11.64
CA GLU A 285 19.01 12.35 11.14
C GLU A 285 20.08 12.01 12.19
N ASN A 286 19.79 12.23 13.48
CA ASN A 286 20.73 11.92 14.57
C ASN A 286 20.46 10.59 15.27
N CYS A 287 19.56 9.75 14.75
CA CYS A 287 19.30 8.42 15.30
C CYS A 287 20.43 7.43 14.99
N ASP A 288 20.64 6.46 15.88
CA ASP A 288 21.54 5.33 15.64
C ASP A 288 20.88 4.22 14.81
N LEU A 289 19.56 4.11 14.95
CA LEU A 289 18.70 3.15 14.25
C LEU A 289 17.38 3.82 13.87
N ILE A 290 16.90 3.58 12.65
CA ILE A 290 15.54 3.90 12.24
C ILE A 290 14.83 2.64 11.77
N VAL A 291 13.57 2.53 12.14
CA VAL A 291 12.64 1.52 11.64
C VAL A 291 11.65 2.23 10.72
N LEU A 292 11.56 1.81 9.47
CA LEU A 292 10.70 2.41 8.46
C LEU A 292 9.62 1.42 8.05
N GLU A 293 8.36 1.73 8.31
CA GLU A 293 7.23 1.00 7.75
C GLU A 293 6.94 1.45 6.31
N ALA A 294 6.99 0.52 5.36
CA ALA A 294 6.49 0.77 4.01
C ALA A 294 4.98 1.01 4.04
N GLY A 295 4.51 1.95 3.21
CA GLY A 295 3.10 2.19 3.00
C GLY A 295 2.49 1.05 2.18
N LEU A 296 2.38 1.25 0.87
CA LEU A 296 1.61 0.35 0.00
C LEU A 296 2.45 -0.66 -0.77
N GLY A 297 3.61 -0.25 -1.30
CA GLY A 297 4.27 -1.02 -2.36
C GLY A 297 5.77 -1.01 -2.24
N GLY A 298 6.36 -2.07 -1.69
CA GLY A 298 7.80 -2.20 -1.40
C GLY A 298 8.71 -1.52 -2.41
N GLU A 299 8.74 -1.97 -3.67
CA GLU A 299 9.66 -1.44 -4.69
C GLU A 299 9.45 0.06 -5.00
N PHE A 300 8.19 0.52 -5.02
CA PHE A 300 7.81 1.89 -5.41
C PHE A 300 7.48 2.80 -4.21
N ASP A 301 7.78 2.36 -2.99
CA ASP A 301 7.44 3.08 -1.78
C ASP A 301 8.41 4.25 -1.54
N ALA A 302 7.92 5.37 -1.01
CA ALA A 302 8.77 6.49 -0.63
C ALA A 302 9.83 6.10 0.42
N THR A 303 9.56 5.09 1.24
CA THR A 303 10.53 4.54 2.21
C THR A 303 11.61 3.67 1.55
N ASN A 304 11.48 3.35 0.27
CA ASN A 304 12.43 2.51 -0.46
C ASN A 304 13.70 3.26 -0.90
N VAL A 305 13.69 4.60 -0.86
CA VAL A 305 14.77 5.46 -1.41
C VAL A 305 16.10 5.42 -0.65
N CYS A 306 16.15 4.81 0.53
CA CYS A 306 17.35 4.77 1.37
C CYS A 306 17.96 3.37 1.47
N ASP A 307 19.27 3.33 1.78
CA ASP A 307 19.99 2.09 2.09
C ASP A 307 19.42 1.44 3.36
N LYS A 308 19.39 0.10 3.38
CA LYS A 308 18.78 -0.74 4.41
C LYS A 308 19.80 -1.74 4.91
N GLU A 309 20.00 -1.80 6.23
CA GLU A 309 20.83 -2.85 6.82
C GLU A 309 20.06 -4.16 6.95
N LEU A 310 18.74 -4.08 7.10
CA LEU A 310 17.86 -5.22 7.29
C LEU A 310 16.47 -4.92 6.71
N SER A 311 15.97 -5.85 5.90
CA SER A 311 14.58 -5.87 5.48
C SER A 311 13.81 -6.90 6.30
N VAL A 312 12.64 -6.55 6.80
CA VAL A 312 11.74 -7.44 7.54
C VAL A 312 10.45 -7.56 6.76
N ILE A 313 10.15 -8.77 6.31
CA ILE A 313 8.96 -9.10 5.55
C ILE A 313 7.94 -9.71 6.52
N THR A 314 6.92 -8.93 6.89
CA THR A 314 5.78 -9.42 7.67
C THR A 314 4.83 -10.23 6.77
N PRO A 315 3.77 -10.87 7.30
CA PRO A 315 2.86 -11.67 6.48
C PRO A 315 2.31 -10.88 5.29
N ILE A 316 2.44 -11.46 4.09
CA ILE A 316 1.91 -10.95 2.82
C ILE A 316 0.61 -11.70 2.52
N GLY A 317 -0.41 -10.93 2.17
CA GLY A 317 -1.70 -11.43 1.71
C GLY A 317 -2.26 -10.55 0.60
N ILE A 318 -3.38 -10.98 0.03
CA ILE A 318 -4.08 -10.24 -1.02
C ILE A 318 -4.53 -8.88 -0.50
N ASP A 319 -3.98 -7.82 -1.07
CA ASP A 319 -4.29 -6.44 -0.74
C ASP A 319 -3.86 -5.52 -1.90
N HIS A 320 -4.57 -4.40 -2.07
CA HIS A 320 -4.26 -3.38 -3.07
C HIS A 320 -4.03 -3.90 -4.50
N GLN A 321 -4.89 -4.83 -4.96
CA GLN A 321 -4.74 -5.50 -6.25
C GLN A 321 -4.64 -4.54 -7.44
N ASP A 322 -5.35 -3.41 -7.38
CA ASP A 322 -5.30 -2.34 -8.39
C ASP A 322 -3.88 -1.79 -8.65
N PHE A 323 -2.98 -1.89 -7.66
CA PHE A 323 -1.62 -1.35 -7.74
C PHE A 323 -0.55 -2.44 -7.77
N LEU A 324 -0.77 -3.55 -7.07
CA LEU A 324 0.24 -4.56 -6.81
C LEU A 324 0.11 -5.82 -7.67
N GLY A 325 -0.99 -5.96 -8.41
CA GLY A 325 -1.32 -7.14 -9.21
C GLY A 325 -2.43 -7.97 -8.58
N GLU A 326 -2.96 -8.93 -9.34
CA GLU A 326 -4.11 -9.72 -8.90
C GLU A 326 -3.74 -11.03 -8.20
N SER A 327 -2.51 -11.52 -8.41
CA SER A 327 -2.02 -12.76 -7.80
C SER A 327 -1.18 -12.49 -6.55
N ILE A 328 -1.09 -13.50 -5.67
CA ILE A 328 -0.25 -13.39 -4.48
C ILE A 328 1.24 -13.27 -4.87
N GLU A 329 1.64 -13.88 -5.99
CA GLU A 329 2.99 -13.83 -6.55
C GLU A 329 3.36 -12.41 -7.00
N GLU A 330 2.45 -11.71 -7.70
CA GLU A 330 2.67 -10.33 -8.15
C GLU A 330 2.79 -9.37 -6.96
N ILE A 331 1.90 -9.52 -5.98
CA ILE A 331 1.91 -8.75 -4.74
C ILE A 331 3.19 -9.01 -3.95
N ALA A 332 3.57 -10.28 -3.80
CA ALA A 332 4.79 -10.69 -3.12
C ALA A 332 6.02 -10.12 -3.83
N ALA A 333 6.09 -10.23 -5.16
CA ALA A 333 7.22 -9.74 -5.95
C ALA A 333 7.40 -8.23 -5.76
N THR A 334 6.31 -7.45 -5.87
CA THR A 334 6.37 -5.99 -5.70
C THR A 334 6.80 -5.58 -4.29
N LYS A 335 6.35 -6.30 -3.25
CA LYS A 335 6.73 -6.02 -1.86
C LYS A 335 8.18 -6.42 -1.59
N ILE A 336 8.59 -7.61 -2.03
CA ILE A 336 9.90 -8.19 -1.72
C ILE A 336 11.03 -7.58 -2.56
N ARG A 337 10.79 -7.05 -3.77
CA ARG A 337 11.84 -6.38 -4.57
C ARG A 337 12.54 -5.19 -3.89
N SER A 338 11.99 -4.69 -2.79
CA SER A 338 12.62 -3.68 -1.93
C SER A 338 13.72 -4.19 -1.00
N ILE A 339 13.94 -5.51 -0.96
CA ILE A 339 14.96 -6.10 -0.09
C ILE A 339 16.38 -5.69 -0.49
N GLN A 340 17.26 -5.67 0.51
CA GLN A 340 18.70 -5.57 0.31
C GLN A 340 19.39 -6.79 0.93
N LYS A 341 20.62 -6.65 1.43
CA LYS A 341 21.53 -7.77 1.71
C LYS A 341 21.08 -8.75 2.80
N LYS A 342 20.21 -8.33 3.72
CA LYS A 342 19.76 -9.17 4.85
C LYS A 342 18.26 -9.08 4.97
N VAL A 343 17.61 -10.24 5.05
CA VAL A 343 16.15 -10.33 5.09
C VAL A 343 15.71 -11.27 6.19
N LEU A 344 14.81 -10.79 7.05
CA LEU A 344 14.00 -11.63 7.92
C LEU A 344 12.61 -11.74 7.32
N ILE A 345 12.10 -12.97 7.19
CA ILE A 345 10.73 -13.19 6.72
C ILE A 345 9.91 -13.89 7.80
N ALA A 346 8.77 -13.31 8.14
CA ALA A 346 7.74 -13.90 8.98
C ALA A 346 7.18 -15.16 8.30
N PRO A 347 6.60 -16.11 9.06
CA PRO A 347 5.83 -17.19 8.47
C PRO A 347 4.75 -16.62 7.53
N GLN A 348 4.61 -17.24 6.36
CA GLN A 348 3.70 -16.81 5.30
C GLN A 348 2.53 -17.79 5.18
N LEU A 349 1.33 -17.25 4.92
CA LEU A 349 0.14 -18.05 4.65
C LEU A 349 0.25 -18.78 3.31
N TYR A 350 0.85 -18.12 2.32
CA TYR A 350 0.98 -18.62 0.95
C TYR A 350 2.41 -19.09 0.70
N THR A 351 2.56 -20.33 0.24
CA THR A 351 3.88 -20.91 -0.07
C THR A 351 4.57 -20.21 -1.25
N GLU A 352 3.77 -19.62 -2.12
CA GLU A 352 4.15 -18.82 -3.28
C GLU A 352 4.98 -17.60 -2.87
N VAL A 353 4.64 -16.97 -1.73
CA VAL A 353 5.40 -15.84 -1.20
C VAL A 353 6.83 -16.26 -0.84
N LEU A 354 7.00 -17.46 -0.27
CA LEU A 354 8.32 -17.98 0.09
C LEU A 354 9.16 -18.27 -1.16
N LYS A 355 8.57 -18.87 -2.19
CA LYS A 355 9.26 -19.11 -3.48
C LYS A 355 9.74 -17.80 -4.11
N VAL A 356 8.85 -16.80 -4.17
CA VAL A 356 9.20 -15.46 -4.69
C VAL A 356 10.29 -14.80 -3.83
N ALA A 357 10.26 -14.98 -2.50
CA ALA A 357 11.29 -14.48 -1.62
C ALA A 357 12.65 -15.13 -1.86
N GLU A 358 12.69 -16.44 -2.05
CA GLU A 358 13.91 -17.19 -2.37
C GLU A 358 14.50 -16.78 -3.72
N GLU A 359 13.67 -16.65 -4.76
CA GLU A 359 14.08 -16.20 -6.10
C GLU A 359 14.67 -14.79 -6.05
N ILE A 360 13.96 -13.82 -5.47
CA ILE A 360 14.45 -12.44 -5.40
C ILE A 360 15.69 -12.35 -4.50
N ALA A 361 15.73 -13.06 -3.37
CA ALA A 361 16.90 -13.06 -2.51
C ALA A 361 18.14 -13.63 -3.22
N ALA A 362 17.98 -14.66 -4.05
CA ALA A 362 19.06 -15.18 -4.88
C ALA A 362 19.53 -14.14 -5.93
N ASP A 363 18.58 -13.47 -6.61
CA ASP A 363 18.87 -12.45 -7.62
C ASP A 363 19.67 -11.26 -7.07
N VAL A 364 19.41 -10.85 -5.82
CA VAL A 364 20.11 -9.73 -5.16
C VAL A 364 21.21 -10.16 -4.18
N GLU A 365 21.56 -11.45 -4.17
CA GLU A 365 22.54 -12.06 -3.26
C GLU A 365 22.29 -11.74 -1.77
N ALA A 366 21.01 -11.74 -1.37
CA ALA A 366 20.58 -11.47 -0.01
C ALA A 366 20.58 -12.73 0.86
N THR A 367 20.96 -12.57 2.12
CA THR A 367 20.79 -13.61 3.14
C THR A 367 19.35 -13.60 3.66
N LEU A 368 18.57 -14.60 3.26
CA LEU A 368 17.19 -14.80 3.71
C LEU A 368 17.14 -15.70 4.95
N VAL A 369 16.48 -15.21 6.01
CA VAL A 369 16.27 -15.95 7.26
C VAL A 369 14.78 -16.07 7.54
N LEU A 370 14.30 -17.31 7.58
CA LEU A 370 12.93 -17.66 7.93
C LEU A 370 12.77 -17.64 9.45
N THR A 371 11.75 -16.96 9.94
CA THR A 371 11.37 -17.00 11.37
C THR A 371 10.32 -18.08 11.63
N HIS A 372 10.22 -18.53 12.89
CA HIS A 372 9.30 -19.60 13.28
C HIS A 372 8.13 -19.08 14.11
N HIS A 373 6.97 -19.71 13.98
CA HIS A 373 5.84 -19.44 14.85
C HIS A 373 6.17 -19.77 16.31
N ARG A 374 5.76 -18.88 17.21
CA ARG A 374 5.50 -19.23 18.61
C ARG A 374 4.02 -18.99 18.87
N GLU A 375 3.31 -20.04 19.25
CA GLU A 375 1.91 -19.93 19.65
C GLU A 375 1.80 -19.27 21.02
N GLY A 376 0.84 -18.36 21.18
CA GLY A 376 0.52 -17.73 22.45
C GLY A 376 -0.54 -16.65 22.30
N ILE A 377 -1.52 -16.62 23.21
CA ILE A 377 -2.48 -15.52 23.35
C ILE A 377 -2.04 -14.69 24.55
N ALA A 378 -1.45 -13.52 24.29
CA ALA A 378 -1.10 -12.54 25.31
C ALA A 378 -2.33 -11.66 25.65
N MET A 379 -3.39 -12.29 26.16
CA MET A 379 -4.62 -11.62 26.62
C MET A 379 -5.01 -12.13 28.01
N GLU A 380 -5.39 -11.20 28.88
CA GLU A 380 -5.97 -11.53 30.19
C GLU A 380 -7.27 -12.33 30.00
N THR A 381 -7.58 -13.21 30.94
CA THR A 381 -8.90 -13.86 30.98
C THR A 381 -9.97 -12.85 31.39
N ASP A 382 -11.23 -13.17 31.12
CA ASP A 382 -12.37 -12.32 31.48
C ASP A 382 -12.35 -10.92 30.85
N THR A 383 -11.69 -10.76 29.70
CA THR A 383 -11.61 -9.49 28.98
C THR A 383 -12.92 -9.19 28.26
N VAL A 384 -13.40 -7.94 28.33
CA VAL A 384 -14.51 -7.42 27.52
C VAL A 384 -13.96 -6.92 26.18
N LEU A 385 -14.44 -7.48 25.09
CA LEU A 385 -13.96 -7.11 23.75
C LEU A 385 -14.90 -6.07 23.11
N ILE A 386 -14.41 -4.84 22.91
CA ILE A 386 -15.09 -3.81 22.12
C ILE A 386 -14.74 -4.02 20.65
N TYR A 387 -15.73 -4.35 19.82
CA TYR A 387 -15.49 -4.92 18.50
C TYR A 387 -16.36 -4.37 17.37
N ASN A 388 -15.77 -4.30 16.19
CA ASN A 388 -16.43 -4.32 14.90
C ASN A 388 -15.45 -4.86 13.84
N SER A 389 -15.92 -5.19 12.65
CA SER A 389 -15.12 -5.69 11.54
C SER A 389 -15.41 -4.94 10.23
N LEU A 390 -14.53 -5.15 9.25
CA LEU A 390 -14.79 -4.82 7.85
C LEU A 390 -15.30 -6.08 7.12
N ASP A 391 -16.10 -5.91 6.08
CA ASP A 391 -16.75 -6.99 5.33
C ASP A 391 -15.80 -8.04 4.75
N ASP A 392 -14.56 -7.65 4.44
CA ASP A 392 -13.56 -8.51 3.83
C ASP A 392 -12.77 -9.39 4.83
N LYS A 393 -13.18 -9.42 6.10
CA LYS A 393 -12.47 -10.15 7.18
C LYS A 393 -13.27 -11.32 7.72
N ASP A 394 -12.55 -12.38 8.12
CA ASP A 394 -13.11 -13.55 8.80
C ASP A 394 -13.31 -13.28 10.30
N TYR A 395 -14.33 -12.49 10.62
CA TYR A 395 -14.63 -12.11 12.00
C TYR A 395 -15.12 -13.28 12.85
N GLU A 396 -15.75 -14.31 12.26
CA GLU A 396 -16.21 -15.49 13.00
C GLU A 396 -15.03 -16.30 13.56
N GLU A 397 -14.01 -16.57 12.74
CA GLU A 397 -12.83 -17.30 13.20
C GLU A 397 -12.03 -16.50 14.24
N VAL A 398 -11.92 -15.18 14.05
CA VAL A 398 -11.28 -14.29 15.03
C VAL A 398 -11.99 -14.35 16.38
N LEU A 399 -13.32 -14.28 16.39
CA LEU A 399 -14.12 -14.41 17.62
C LEU A 399 -13.94 -15.79 18.26
N ARG A 400 -13.86 -16.85 17.46
CA ARG A 400 -13.62 -18.22 17.94
C ARG A 400 -12.26 -18.37 18.63
N ILE A 401 -11.22 -17.77 18.06
CA ILE A 401 -9.86 -17.76 18.63
C ILE A 401 -9.85 -16.99 19.96
N LEU A 402 -10.56 -15.86 20.05
CA LEU A 402 -10.57 -15.02 21.25
C LEU A 402 -11.50 -15.57 22.35
N LYS A 403 -12.56 -16.32 22.00
CA LYS A 403 -13.59 -16.84 22.93
C LYS A 403 -13.04 -17.35 24.27
N PRO A 404 -11.98 -18.17 24.33
CA PRO A 404 -11.50 -18.75 25.60
C PRO A 404 -11.04 -17.72 26.65
N LYS A 405 -10.89 -16.45 26.26
CA LYS A 405 -10.40 -15.36 27.10
C LYS A 405 -11.43 -14.23 27.27
N LEU A 406 -12.57 -14.30 26.57
CA LEU A 406 -13.57 -13.24 26.56
C LEU A 406 -14.68 -13.48 27.58
N LYS A 407 -15.07 -12.41 28.26
CA LYS A 407 -16.27 -12.36 29.11
C LYS A 407 -17.53 -12.11 28.26
N ARG A 408 -17.45 -11.11 27.37
CA ARG A 408 -18.50 -10.70 26.42
C ARG A 408 -17.91 -9.83 25.31
N VAL A 409 -18.71 -9.55 24.29
CA VAL A 409 -18.39 -8.59 23.23
C VAL A 409 -19.32 -7.38 23.28
N GLU A 410 -18.76 -6.18 23.19
CA GLU A 410 -19.50 -4.93 23.08
C GLU A 410 -19.32 -4.36 21.66
N ILE A 411 -20.38 -4.41 20.85
CA ILE A 411 -20.36 -4.00 19.45
C ILE A 411 -20.36 -2.47 19.38
N ILE A 412 -19.34 -1.89 18.73
CA ILE A 412 -19.25 -0.44 18.51
C ILE A 412 -19.51 -0.10 17.05
N LYS A 413 -20.31 0.93 16.77
CA LYS A 413 -20.57 1.36 15.38
C LYS A 413 -19.36 2.10 14.81
N ILE A 414 -19.01 1.79 13.56
CA ILE A 414 -17.93 2.47 12.83
C ILE A 414 -18.49 3.18 11.59
N ASP A 415 -17.93 4.35 11.27
CA ASP A 415 -18.31 5.14 10.11
C ASP A 415 -17.41 4.79 8.92
N SER A 416 -17.79 3.76 8.17
CA SER A 416 -17.08 3.31 6.97
C SER A 416 -18.03 2.59 6.01
N GLN A 417 -17.87 2.85 4.72
CA GLN A 417 -18.63 2.14 3.67
C GLN A 417 -18.24 0.66 3.54
N ARG A 418 -17.14 0.25 4.19
CA ARG A 418 -16.65 -1.14 4.23
C ARG A 418 -16.97 -1.85 5.54
N ALA A 419 -17.73 -1.20 6.43
CA ALA A 419 -18.06 -1.74 7.73
C ALA A 419 -18.99 -2.94 7.58
N THR A 420 -18.74 -3.99 8.38
CA THR A 420 -19.62 -5.15 8.39
C THR A 420 -21.02 -4.78 8.86
N ILE A 421 -22.02 -5.33 8.18
CA ILE A 421 -23.42 -5.25 8.59
C ILE A 421 -23.53 -5.79 10.02
N LEU A 422 -24.08 -5.00 10.93
CA LEU A 422 -24.07 -5.32 12.36
C LEU A 422 -24.80 -6.64 12.65
N GLU A 423 -25.89 -6.91 11.93
CA GLU A 423 -26.65 -8.16 12.03
C GLU A 423 -25.80 -9.41 11.70
N ASP A 424 -24.77 -9.28 10.86
CA ASP A 424 -23.88 -10.41 10.55
C ASP A 424 -22.83 -10.65 11.64
N ILE A 425 -22.37 -9.58 12.31
CA ILE A 425 -21.54 -9.70 13.52
C ILE A 425 -22.35 -10.35 14.66
N GLU A 426 -23.60 -9.93 14.85
CA GLU A 426 -24.50 -10.53 15.85
C GLU A 426 -24.69 -12.03 15.60
N LYS A 427 -24.93 -12.44 14.34
CA LYS A 427 -25.04 -13.86 13.98
C LYS A 427 -23.75 -14.63 14.28
N ALA A 428 -22.58 -14.08 13.94
CA ALA A 428 -21.31 -14.73 14.24
C ALA A 428 -21.10 -14.90 15.76
N LEU A 429 -21.44 -13.88 16.56
CA LEU A 429 -21.37 -13.96 18.02
C LEU A 429 -22.32 -15.02 18.59
N MET A 430 -23.54 -15.13 18.05
CA MET A 430 -24.48 -16.21 18.41
C MET A 430 -23.95 -17.59 18.02
N GLN A 431 -23.35 -17.74 16.83
CA GLN A 431 -22.78 -19.00 16.36
C GLN A 431 -21.57 -19.46 17.18
N VAL A 432 -20.71 -18.52 17.56
CA VAL A 432 -19.54 -18.78 18.40
C VAL A 432 -19.94 -18.89 19.88
N ASP A 433 -21.19 -18.56 20.24
CA ASP A 433 -21.73 -18.60 21.60
C ASP A 433 -20.91 -17.69 22.55
N ILE A 434 -20.87 -16.40 22.19
CA ILE A 434 -20.28 -15.32 22.98
C ILE A 434 -21.40 -14.32 23.35
N PRO A 435 -21.61 -14.01 24.64
CA PRO A 435 -22.56 -12.97 25.05
C PRO A 435 -22.18 -11.61 24.45
N PHE A 436 -23.16 -10.84 23.99
CA PHE A 436 -22.88 -9.53 23.42
C PHE A 436 -23.93 -8.45 23.75
N SER A 437 -23.49 -7.20 23.69
CA SER A 437 -24.30 -5.99 23.80
C SER A 437 -23.73 -4.89 22.90
N TYR A 438 -24.37 -3.73 22.83
CA TYR A 438 -23.81 -2.56 22.15
C TYR A 438 -22.95 -1.75 23.12
N PHE A 439 -21.81 -1.24 22.64
CA PHE A 439 -20.92 -0.39 23.43
C PHE A 439 -21.58 0.96 23.75
N GLU A 440 -21.58 1.35 25.02
CA GLU A 440 -22.06 2.66 25.48
C GLU A 440 -20.96 3.46 26.18
N LYS A 441 -20.25 2.83 27.12
CA LYS A 441 -19.19 3.42 27.94
C LYS A 441 -18.32 2.32 28.57
N THR A 442 -17.16 2.70 29.09
CA THR A 442 -16.30 1.80 29.87
C THR A 442 -16.63 1.87 31.37
N GLU A 443 -16.38 0.75 32.05
CA GLU A 443 -16.47 0.60 33.51
C GLU A 443 -15.05 0.48 34.11
N ALA A 444 -14.83 1.00 35.32
CA ALA A 444 -13.48 1.13 35.88
C ALA A 444 -12.88 -0.21 36.38
N ASP A 445 -13.72 -1.21 36.61
CA ASP A 445 -13.40 -2.52 37.18
C ASP A 445 -13.35 -3.66 36.15
N GLU A 446 -13.48 -3.33 34.86
CA GLU A 446 -13.42 -4.29 33.76
C GLU A 446 -12.14 -4.09 32.92
N THR A 447 -11.54 -5.19 32.47
CA THR A 447 -10.46 -5.15 31.48
C THR A 447 -11.06 -5.14 30.09
N TYR A 448 -10.75 -4.12 29.28
CA TYR A 448 -11.23 -4.00 27.91
C TYR A 448 -10.12 -4.24 26.89
N LEU A 449 -10.46 -4.97 25.83
CA LEU A 449 -9.72 -4.98 24.58
C LEU A 449 -10.55 -4.26 23.52
N VAL A 450 -10.04 -3.17 22.97
CA VAL A 450 -10.63 -2.53 21.78
C VAL A 450 -9.92 -3.07 20.56
N PHE A 451 -10.63 -3.82 19.71
CA PHE A 451 -9.99 -4.56 18.62
C PHE A 451 -10.91 -4.70 17.39
N GLY A 452 -10.29 -4.77 16.21
CA GLY A 452 -10.99 -4.83 14.92
C GLY A 452 -10.21 -4.09 13.85
N SER A 453 -10.53 -2.82 13.62
CA SER A 453 -9.86 -1.96 12.62
C SER A 453 -9.49 -0.59 13.20
N PHE A 454 -8.72 0.21 12.45
CA PHE A 454 -8.46 1.61 12.81
C PHE A 454 -9.75 2.42 13.04
N TYR A 455 -10.82 2.12 12.29
CA TYR A 455 -12.13 2.74 12.48
C TYR A 455 -12.78 2.39 13.83
N VAL A 456 -12.55 1.17 14.34
CA VAL A 456 -13.03 0.75 15.67
C VAL A 456 -12.36 1.57 16.75
N ILE A 457 -11.03 1.72 16.67
CA ILE A 457 -10.26 2.51 17.63
C ILE A 457 -10.69 3.98 17.56
N GLU A 458 -10.85 4.54 16.35
CA GLU A 458 -11.30 5.92 16.18
C GLU A 458 -12.70 6.16 16.75
N ALA A 459 -13.65 5.26 16.48
CA ALA A 459 -15.00 5.32 17.04
C ALA A 459 -14.98 5.27 18.56
N PHE A 460 -14.20 4.35 19.14
CA PHE A 460 -14.03 4.24 20.59
C PHE A 460 -13.46 5.51 21.20
N LEU A 461 -12.38 6.06 20.63
CA LEU A 461 -11.77 7.30 21.11
C LEU A 461 -12.71 8.51 21.00
N LYS A 462 -13.61 8.54 20.00
CA LYS A 462 -14.65 9.58 19.89
C LYS A 462 -15.69 9.47 21.01
N CYS A 463 -16.03 8.26 21.46
CA CYS A 463 -16.93 8.04 22.59
C CYS A 463 -16.30 8.37 23.95
N MET A 464 -14.97 8.34 24.05
CA MET A 464 -14.21 8.63 25.28
C MET A 464 -13.90 10.13 25.47
N ARG A 465 -14.19 10.97 24.48
CA ARG A 465 -14.09 12.44 24.54
C ARG A 465 -15.42 13.02 24.99
#